data_AF-R0CTL5-F1
#
_entry.id   AF-R0CTL5-F1
#
_cell.length_a   1.000
_cell.length_b   1.000
_cell.length_c   1.000
_cell.angle_alpha   90.00
_cell.angle_beta   90.00
_cell.angle_gamma   90.00
#
_symmetry.space_group_name_H-M   'P 1'
#
loop_
_entity.id
_entity.type
_entity.pdbx_description
1 polymer ?
#
loop_
_entity_poly.entity_id
_entity_poly.type
_entity_poly.pdbx_seq_one_letter_code
_entity_poly.pdbx_strand_id
1 'polypeptide(L)' 'MYYTSGNYEAFARPRKPEGVESKSAYIIGTGLVALTAACYLVRDG' A
#
# COMPACT_ATOMS: atom_id res chain seq x y z
N MET A 1 7.36 -9.19 -1.59
CA MET A 1 6.79 -9.16 -0.23
C MET A 1 7.57 -10.14 0.63
N TYR A 2 7.92 -9.78 1.85
CA TYR A 2 8.50 -10.69 2.85
C TYR A 2 7.82 -10.44 4.20
N TYR A 3 7.72 -11.48 5.04
CA TYR A 3 7.16 -11.35 6.37
C TYR A 3 8.24 -10.96 7.37
N THR A 4 7.87 -10.10 8.29
CA THR A 4 8.74 -9.61 9.34
C THR A 4 7.92 -9.28 10.58
N SER A 5 8.58 -9.25 11.74
CA SER A 5 7.97 -8.94 13.04
C SER A 5 8.92 -8.07 13.86
N GLY A 6 8.35 -7.34 14.83
CA GLY A 6 9.10 -6.43 15.70
C GLY A 6 9.00 -4.96 15.29
N ASN A 7 9.46 -4.09 16.19
CA ASN A 7 9.17 -2.65 16.12
C ASN A 7 9.82 -1.95 14.93
N TYR A 8 10.95 -2.46 14.42
CA TYR A 8 11.68 -1.81 13.33
C TYR A 8 10.82 -1.67 12.08
N GLU A 9 10.24 -2.78 11.61
CA GLU A 9 9.43 -2.80 10.39
C GLU A 9 8.00 -2.29 10.60
N ALA A 10 7.51 -2.27 11.85
CA ALA A 10 6.23 -1.66 12.20
C ALA A 10 6.24 -0.12 12.07
N PHE A 11 7.40 0.52 12.31
CA PHE A 11 7.55 1.97 12.22
C PHE A 11 8.32 2.43 10.96
N ALA A 12 8.93 1.50 10.23
CA ALA A 12 9.57 1.80 8.95
C ALA A 12 8.54 2.32 7.95
N ARG A 13 8.92 3.36 7.20
CA ARG A 13 8.10 3.88 6.09
C ARG A 13 8.68 3.37 4.76
N PRO A 14 7.86 2.77 3.88
CA PRO A 14 8.34 2.33 2.58
C PRO A 14 8.78 3.54 1.75
N ARG A 15 9.76 3.32 0.87
CA ARG A 15 10.12 4.31 -0.14
C ARG A 15 9.08 4.30 -1.25
N LYS A 16 8.88 5.45 -1.88
CA LYS A 16 8.00 5.59 -3.04
C LYS A 16 8.36 4.54 -4.09
N PRO A 17 7.43 3.65 -4.49
CA PRO A 17 7.69 2.62 -5.48
C PRO A 17 8.09 3.20 -6.84
N GLU A 18 8.95 2.49 -7.55
CA GLU A 18 9.45 2.97 -8.83
C GLU A 18 8.34 3.04 -9.90
N GLY A 19 8.30 4.16 -10.62
CA GLY A 19 7.37 4.40 -11.72
C GLY A 19 5.90 4.43 -11.29
N VAL A 20 5.59 4.70 -10.02
CA VAL A 20 4.21 4.78 -9.53
C VAL A 20 3.44 6.00 -10.07
N GLU A 21 4.14 7.07 -10.42
CA GLU A 21 3.54 8.30 -10.98
C GLU A 21 2.74 8.07 -12.27
N SER A 22 3.12 7.06 -13.05
CA SER A 22 2.46 6.75 -14.33
C SER A 22 1.53 5.54 -14.23
N LYS A 23 1.18 5.09 -13.02
CA LYS A 23 0.32 3.92 -12.78
C LYS A 23 -1.04 4.37 -12.25
N SER A 24 -2.09 3.63 -12.64
CA SER A 24 -3.45 3.84 -12.14
C SER A 24 -4.03 2.50 -11.69
N ALA A 25 -4.86 2.54 -10.63
CA ALA A 25 -5.48 1.35 -10.05
C ALA A 25 -7.01 1.44 -10.16
N TYR A 26 -7.64 0.34 -10.59
CA TYR A 26 -9.10 0.21 -10.62
C TYR A 26 -9.51 -0.81 -9.56
N ILE A 27 -10.35 -0.38 -8.62
CA ILE A 27 -10.84 -1.21 -7.52
C ILE A 27 -12.35 -1.40 -7.73
N ILE A 28 -12.78 -2.66 -7.87
CA ILE A 28 -14.18 -3.00 -8.11
C ILE A 28 -14.87 -3.34 -6.79
N GLY A 29 -15.94 -2.61 -6.49
CA GLY A 29 -16.69 -2.73 -5.23
C GLY A 29 -16.26 -1.70 -4.19
N THR A 30 -17.07 -1.57 -3.14
CA THR A 30 -16.93 -0.53 -2.10
C THR A 30 -16.87 -1.11 -0.69
N GLY A 31 -16.66 -2.43 -0.58
CA GLY A 31 -16.52 -3.12 0.70
C GLY A 31 -15.18 -2.81 1.40
N LEU A 32 -15.02 -3.34 2.61
CA LEU A 32 -13.84 -3.10 3.45
C LEU A 32 -12.52 -3.37 2.72
N VAL A 33 -12.42 -4.48 1.98
CA VAL A 33 -11.21 -4.85 1.22
C VAL A 33 -10.88 -3.80 0.16
N ALA A 34 -11.89 -3.27 -0.54
CA ALA A 34 -11.70 -2.24 -1.56
C ALA A 34 -11.16 -0.95 -0.94
N LEU A 35 -11.72 -0.52 0.19
CA LEU A 35 -11.26 0.66 0.91
C LEU A 35 -9.85 0.46 1.48
N THR A 36 -9.58 -0.70 2.08
CA THR A 36 -8.26 -1.02 2.63
C THR A 36 -7.19 -1.00 1.53
N ALA A 37 -7.46 -1.58 0.36
CA ALA A 37 -6.55 -1.52 -0.78
C ALA A 37 -6.29 -0.08 -1.25
N ALA A 38 -7.35 0.74 -1.34
CA ALA A 38 -7.21 2.16 -1.68
C ALA A 38 -6.37 2.92 -0.65
N CYS A 39 -6.57 2.70 0.65
CA CYS A 39 -5.82 3.34 1.72
C CYS A 39 -4.32 3.00 1.64
N TYR A 40 -3.97 1.74 1.41
CA TYR A 40 -2.55 1.34 1.27
C TYR A 40 -1.91 1.88 -0.01
N LEU A 41 -2.66 1.95 -1.12
CA LEU A 41 -2.15 2.58 -2.35
C LEU A 41 -1.86 4.07 -2.18
N VAL A 42 -2.69 4.80 -1.43
CA VAL A 42 -2.45 6.23 -1.15
C VAL A 42 -1.31 6.43 -0.15
N ARG A 43 -1.18 5.53 0.84
CA ARG A 43 -0.21 5.68 1.93
C ARG A 43 1.20 5.21 1.55
N ASP A 44 1.30 4.09 0.84
CA ASP A 44 2.56 3.39 0.56
C ASP A 44 2.95 3.37 -0.93
N GLY A 45 2.07 3.87 -1.79
CA GLY A 45 2.31 4.04 -3.22
C GLY A 45 3.17 5.25 -3.57
#